data_AF-A0A2T9XXA5-F1
#
_entry.id   AF-A0A2T9XXA5-F1
#
_cell.length_a   1.000
_cell.length_b   1.000
_cell.length_c   1.000
_cell.angle_alpha   90.00
_cell.angle_beta   90.00
_cell.angle_gamma   90.00
#
_symmetry.space_group_name_H-M   'P 1'
#
loop_
_entity.id
_entity.type
_entity.pdbx_description
1 polymer ?
#
loop_
_entity_poly.entity_id
_entity_poly.type
_entity_poly.pdbx_seq_one_letter_code
_entity_poly.pdbx_strand_id
1 'polypeptide(L)'
;MSKINQLRVPLFLDVGAMYSLMDKRLAEYLKLKCINYKNPILISPIRGPKIEVTHFTNINVIFEDDISITMQFSIMENCAVKALLGLDMCQKIRAKLDYATETFTFSLGIEEYSTQIFPKEQIIEEDDLEEEEVESGSKPEKK
;
A
#
# COMPACT_ATOMS: atom_id res chain seq x y z
N MET A 1 12.83 0.44 7.43
CA MET A 1 12.23 0.16 6.09
C MET A 1 11.27 -1.03 6.19
N SER A 2 10.10 -0.98 5.56
CA SER A 2 9.05 -2.00 5.70
C SER A 2 9.20 -3.21 4.77
N LYS A 3 8.76 -4.38 5.24
CA LYS A 3 8.70 -5.63 4.47
C LYS A 3 7.32 -6.27 4.51
N ILE A 4 6.91 -6.87 3.40
CA ILE A 4 5.73 -7.74 3.27
C ILE A 4 6.19 -9.02 2.57
N ASN A 5 5.94 -10.19 3.15
CA ASN A 5 6.43 -11.48 2.64
C ASN A 5 7.94 -11.48 2.34
N GLN A 6 8.75 -10.86 3.21
CA GLN A 6 10.21 -10.69 3.08
C GLN A 6 10.68 -9.73 1.96
N LEU A 7 9.77 -9.21 1.14
CA LEU A 7 10.08 -8.24 0.11
C LEU A 7 9.99 -6.82 0.68
N ARG A 8 10.95 -5.97 0.31
CA ARG A 8 10.93 -4.55 0.69
C ARG A 8 9.80 -3.88 -0.06
N VAL A 9 8.90 -3.25 0.68
CA VAL A 9 7.78 -2.51 0.11
C VAL A 9 7.75 -1.14 0.76
N PRO A 10 7.95 -0.04 0.00
CA PRO A 10 7.78 1.29 0.55
C PRO A 10 6.30 1.52 0.91
N LEU A 11 6.07 2.03 2.11
CA LEU A 11 4.75 2.47 2.57
C LEU A 11 4.73 3.99 2.59
N PHE A 12 3.82 4.57 1.82
CA PHE A 12 3.63 6.02 1.78
C PHE A 12 2.67 6.46 2.87
N LEU A 13 3.09 7.37 3.75
CA LEU A 13 2.24 7.92 4.80
C LEU A 13 1.39 9.05 4.20
N ASP A 14 0.06 8.91 4.26
CA ASP A 14 -0.88 9.95 3.84
C ASP A 14 -2.05 10.06 4.82
N VAL A 15 -1.92 10.95 5.79
CA VAL A 15 -2.97 11.23 6.78
C VAL A 15 -4.19 11.95 6.18
N GLY A 16 -4.10 12.43 4.93
CA GLY A 16 -5.22 12.99 4.18
C GLY A 16 -6.10 11.91 3.55
N ALA A 17 -5.59 10.68 3.39
CA ALA A 17 -6.36 9.55 2.93
C ALA A 17 -7.15 8.91 4.09
N MET A 18 -8.45 8.72 3.90
CA MET A 18 -9.29 8.10 4.94
C MET A 18 -8.95 6.61 5.14
N TYR A 19 -8.57 5.92 4.06
CA TYR A 19 -8.33 4.48 4.03
C TYR A 19 -6.89 4.20 3.62
N SER A 20 -6.33 3.13 4.17
CA SER A 20 -5.06 2.56 3.71
C SER A 20 -5.28 1.77 2.43
N LEU A 21 -4.50 2.05 1.39
CA LEU A 21 -4.71 1.56 0.04
C LEU A 21 -3.52 0.74 -0.44
N MET A 22 -3.79 -0.31 -1.22
CA MET A 22 -2.76 -1.08 -1.91
C MET A 22 -3.16 -1.26 -3.36
N ASP A 23 -2.20 -1.04 -4.27
CA ASP A 23 -2.39 -1.31 -5.68
C ASP A 23 -2.59 -2.81 -5.90
N LYS A 24 -3.59 -3.16 -6.71
CA LYS A 24 -3.92 -4.55 -7.05
C LYS A 24 -2.72 -5.31 -7.63
N ARG A 25 -1.87 -4.68 -8.46
CA ARG A 25 -0.69 -5.32 -9.06
C ARG A 25 0.31 -5.74 -7.99
N LEU A 26 0.52 -4.88 -6.98
CA LEU A 26 1.38 -5.22 -5.83
C LEU A 26 0.78 -6.39 -5.04
N ALA A 27 -0.53 -6.37 -4.77
CA ALA A 27 -1.18 -7.43 -4.02
C ALA A 27 -1.10 -8.80 -4.75
N GLU A 28 -1.27 -8.80 -6.07
CA GLU A 28 -1.11 -9.99 -6.93
C GLU A 28 0.33 -10.48 -6.96
N TYR A 29 1.30 -9.59 -7.15
CA TYR A 29 2.73 -9.91 -7.12
C TYR A 29 3.17 -10.55 -5.80
N LEU A 30 2.70 -10.00 -4.67
CA LEU A 30 2.94 -10.53 -3.33
C LEU A 30 2.10 -11.78 -3.01
N LYS A 31 1.22 -12.20 -3.93
CA LYS A 31 0.30 -13.35 -3.79
C LYS A 31 -0.58 -13.24 -2.55
N LEU A 32 -1.07 -12.03 -2.27
CA LEU A 32 -1.89 -11.76 -1.09
C LEU A 32 -3.30 -12.29 -1.27
N LYS A 33 -3.85 -12.82 -0.17
CA LYS A 33 -5.26 -13.19 -0.13
C LYS A 33 -6.11 -11.93 -0.06
N CYS A 34 -6.91 -11.69 -1.11
CA CYS A 34 -7.93 -10.66 -1.12
C CYS A 34 -9.26 -11.21 -0.60
N ILE A 35 -9.97 -10.39 0.18
CA ILE A 35 -11.23 -10.72 0.83
C ILE A 35 -12.26 -9.68 0.41
N ASN A 36 -13.48 -10.12 0.11
CA ASN A 36 -14.58 -9.21 -0.19
C ASN A 36 -15.02 -8.48 1.07
N TYR A 37 -15.21 -7.17 0.97
CA TYR A 37 -15.98 -6.45 1.97
C TYR A 37 -17.42 -6.96 2.00
N LYS A 38 -18.01 -7.01 3.20
CA LYS A 38 -19.46 -7.28 3.34
C LYS A 38 -20.29 -6.17 2.68
N ASN A 39 -19.84 -4.93 2.83
CA ASN A 39 -20.38 -3.74 2.20
C ASN A 39 -19.21 -3.00 1.54
N PRO A 40 -19.21 -2.77 0.23
CA PRO A 40 -18.17 -1.99 -0.44
C PRO A 40 -17.98 -0.62 0.21
N ILE A 41 -16.75 -0.12 0.17
CA ILE A 41 -16.43 1.24 0.61
C ILE A 41 -16.38 2.17 -0.60
N LEU A 42 -16.71 3.45 -0.38
CA LEU A 42 -16.63 4.48 -1.42
C LEU A 42 -15.51 5.45 -1.10
N ILE A 43 -14.48 5.46 -1.93
CA ILE A 43 -13.39 6.43 -1.85
C ILE A 43 -13.78 7.64 -2.67
N SER A 44 -13.73 8.81 -2.04
CA SER A 44 -14.10 10.08 -2.66
C SER A 44 -12.81 10.89 -2.90
N PRO A 45 -12.21 10.84 -4.10
CA PRO A 45 -11.09 11.70 -4.41
C PRO A 45 -11.50 13.18 -4.38
N ILE A 46 -10.55 14.08 -4.14
CA ILE A 46 -10.80 15.54 -4.15
C ILE A 46 -11.37 15.99 -5.50
N ARG A 47 -10.91 15.36 -6.59
CA ARG A 47 -11.41 15.57 -7.95
C ARG A 47 -11.70 14.22 -8.60
N GLY A 48 -12.86 14.10 -9.24
CA GLY A 48 -13.26 12.91 -9.98
C GLY A 48 -14.42 12.15 -9.33
N PRO A 49 -14.84 11.05 -9.96
CA PRO A 49 -15.94 10.23 -9.46
C PRO A 49 -15.53 9.48 -8.19
N LYS A 50 -16.53 9.09 -7.40
CA LYS A 50 -16.31 8.14 -6.31
C LYS A 50 -15.87 6.79 -6.88
N ILE A 51 -14.93 6.16 -6.21
CA ILE A 51 -14.40 4.85 -6.58
C ILE A 51 -14.94 3.86 -5.57
N GLU A 52 -15.64 2.84 -6.06
CA GLU A 52 -16.09 1.73 -5.24
C GLU A 52 -14.96 0.73 -5.05
N VAL A 53 -14.68 0.39 -3.79
CA VAL A 53 -13.70 -0.64 -3.44
C VAL A 53 -14.40 -1.79 -2.75
N THR A 54 -14.26 -2.96 -3.36
CA THR A 54 -14.99 -4.18 -3.00
C THR A 54 -14.11 -5.19 -2.27
N HIS A 55 -12.79 -5.03 -2.32
CA HIS A 55 -11.83 -5.99 -1.77
C HIS A 55 -10.84 -5.33 -0.81
N PHE A 56 -10.35 -6.11 0.14
CA PHE A 56 -9.25 -5.74 1.02
C PHE A 56 -8.34 -6.94 1.29
N THR A 57 -7.17 -6.67 1.85
CA THR A 57 -6.30 -7.70 2.41
C THR A 57 -5.90 -7.32 3.82
N ASN A 58 -5.67 -8.34 4.66
CA ASN A 58 -5.03 -8.18 5.96
C ASN A 58 -3.65 -8.82 5.86
N ILE A 59 -2.59 -8.04 6.08
CA ILE A 59 -1.21 -8.49 5.94
C ILE A 59 -0.37 -8.07 7.12
N ASN A 60 0.63 -8.88 7.45
CA ASN A 60 1.66 -8.51 8.41
C ASN A 60 2.73 -7.70 7.69
N VAL A 61 2.87 -6.45 8.11
CA VAL A 61 3.98 -5.57 7.70
C VAL A 61 5.04 -5.64 8.79
N ILE A 62 6.28 -5.92 8.38
CA ILE A 62 7.43 -5.97 9.28
C ILE A 62 8.20 -4.65 9.18
N PHE A 63 8.44 -4.00 10.30
CA PHE A 63 9.31 -2.83 10.46
C PHE A 63 10.56 -3.23 11.26
N GLU A 64 11.70 -2.59 10.98
CA GLU A 64 12.99 -2.83 11.67
C GLU A 64 13.34 -4.32 11.88
N ASP A 65 12.96 -5.16 10.91
CA ASP A 65 13.17 -6.62 10.84
C ASP A 65 12.40 -7.52 11.83
N ASP A 66 11.94 -7.02 12.98
CA ASP A 66 11.26 -7.84 14.00
C ASP A 66 9.88 -7.32 14.45
N ILE A 67 9.52 -6.09 14.09
CA ILE A 67 8.26 -5.47 14.51
C ILE A 67 7.15 -5.80 13.51
N SER A 68 6.30 -6.79 13.82
CA SER A 68 5.23 -7.25 12.94
C SER A 68 3.87 -6.67 13.30
N ILE A 69 3.23 -5.97 12.35
CA ILE A 69 1.92 -5.33 12.54
C ILE A 69 0.95 -5.84 11.48
N THR A 70 -0.21 -6.35 11.92
CA THR A 70 -1.30 -6.68 11.00
C THR A 70 -2.02 -5.41 10.55
N MET A 71 -1.83 -5.05 9.28
CA MET A 71 -2.44 -3.90 8.62
C MET A 71 -3.49 -4.35 7.62
N GLN A 72 -4.58 -3.58 7.54
CA GLN A 72 -5.59 -3.76 6.50
C GLN A 72 -5.33 -2.77 5.38
N PHE A 73 -5.37 -3.25 4.13
CA PHE A 73 -5.32 -2.39 2.95
C PHE A 73 -6.54 -2.68 2.08
N SER A 74 -7.26 -1.64 1.70
CA SER A 74 -8.26 -1.70 0.64
C SER A 74 -7.54 -1.85 -0.70
N ILE A 75 -7.98 -2.80 -1.53
CA ILE A 75 -7.34 -3.07 -2.82
C ILE A 75 -7.98 -2.21 -3.90
N MET A 76 -7.18 -1.41 -4.58
CA MET A 76 -7.64 -0.52 -5.64
C MET A 76 -6.92 -0.79 -6.95
N GLU A 77 -7.60 -0.51 -8.05
CA GLU A 77 -6.99 -0.46 -9.37
C GLU A 77 -6.36 0.91 -9.60
N ASN A 78 -5.13 0.94 -10.12
CA ASN A 78 -4.40 2.15 -10.53
C ASN A 78 -4.19 3.16 -9.38
N CYS A 79 -3.51 2.73 -8.31
CA CYS A 79 -3.06 3.64 -7.26
C CYS A 79 -1.88 4.50 -7.75
N ALA A 80 -1.78 5.74 -7.28
CA ALA A 80 -0.63 6.60 -7.57
C ALA A 80 0.68 6.12 -6.90
N VAL A 81 0.57 5.25 -5.90
CA VAL A 81 1.68 4.60 -5.20
C VAL A 81 1.29 3.15 -4.91
N LYS A 82 2.28 2.26 -4.81
CA LYS A 82 2.02 0.82 -4.63
C LYS A 82 1.29 0.48 -3.32
N ALA A 83 1.64 1.16 -2.22
CA ALA A 83 0.99 1.00 -0.93
C ALA A 83 1.01 2.30 -0.13
N LEU A 84 -0.14 2.66 0.44
CA LEU A 84 -0.38 3.91 1.15
C LEU A 84 -1.02 3.62 2.51
N LEU A 85 -0.47 4.19 3.55
CA LEU A 85 -0.99 4.14 4.91
C LEU A 85 -1.85 5.38 5.17
N GLY A 86 -3.15 5.14 5.25
CA GLY A 86 -4.15 6.17 5.51
C GLY A 86 -4.34 6.44 7.01
N LEU A 87 -5.27 7.36 7.28
CA LEU A 87 -5.66 7.76 8.62
C LEU A 87 -6.25 6.61 9.45
N ASP A 88 -7.01 5.71 8.83
CA ASP A 88 -7.59 4.53 9.46
C ASP A 88 -6.56 3.69 10.21
N MET A 89 -5.46 3.32 9.54
CA MET A 89 -4.41 2.51 10.13
C MET A 89 -3.54 3.32 11.07
N CYS A 90 -3.21 4.56 10.72
CA CYS A 90 -2.49 5.48 11.61
C CYS A 90 -3.21 5.61 12.97
N GLN A 91 -4.52 5.82 12.97
CA GLN A 91 -5.32 5.90 14.19
C GLN A 91 -5.34 4.57 14.95
N LYS A 92 -5.53 3.45 14.23
CA LYS A 92 -5.57 2.11 14.82
C LYS A 92 -4.31 1.77 15.60
N ILE A 93 -3.15 2.18 15.11
CA ILE A 93 -1.85 1.94 15.75
C ILE A 93 -1.38 3.12 16.61
N ARG A 94 -2.24 4.13 16.84
CA ARG A 94 -1.93 5.35 17.61
C ARG A 94 -0.66 6.05 17.10
N ALA A 95 -0.52 6.12 15.80
CA ALA A 95 0.66 6.67 15.15
C ALA A 95 0.88 8.16 15.50
N LYS A 96 2.14 8.54 15.61
CA LYS A 96 2.62 9.92 15.73
C LYS A 96 3.65 10.15 14.64
N LEU A 97 3.47 11.23 13.89
CA LEU A 97 4.45 11.71 12.92
C LEU A 97 5.13 12.94 13.53
N ASP A 98 6.45 12.89 13.65
CA ASP A 98 7.26 14.05 13.99
C ASP A 98 8.12 14.42 12.78
N TYR A 99 7.75 15.53 12.14
CA TYR A 99 8.44 16.05 10.97
C TYR A 99 9.77 16.74 11.30
N ALA A 100 9.99 17.16 12.55
CA ALA A 100 11.24 17.80 12.94
C ALA A 100 12.36 16.75 13.12
N THR A 101 11.99 15.57 13.61
CA THR A 101 12.92 14.43 13.76
C THR A 101 12.81 13.41 12.63
N GLU A 102 11.85 13.60 11.71
CA GLU A 102 11.53 12.67 10.63
C GLU A 102 11.25 11.24 11.17
N THR A 103 10.44 11.15 12.22
CA THR A 103 10.10 9.87 12.86
C THR A 103 8.62 9.53 12.73
N PHE A 104 8.36 8.24 12.54
CA PHE A 104 7.05 7.63 12.61
C PHE A 104 7.03 6.67 13.79
N THR A 105 6.23 7.03 14.79
CA THR A 105 6.12 6.28 16.04
C THR A 105 4.73 5.65 16.13
N PHE A 106 4.62 4.41 16.57
CA PHE A 106 3.35 3.68 16.68
C PHE A 106 3.35 2.72 17.87
N SER A 107 2.16 2.30 18.31
CA SER A 107 1.99 1.42 19.46
C SER A 107 1.48 0.04 19.07
N LEU A 108 2.04 -1.02 19.69
CA LEU A 108 1.52 -2.38 19.66
C LEU A 108 1.27 -2.84 21.10
N GLY A 109 0.01 -2.83 21.52
CA GLY A 109 -0.34 -3.11 22.92
C GLY A 109 0.15 -2.00 23.86
N ILE A 110 1.10 -2.34 24.73
CA ILE A 110 1.73 -1.40 25.69
C ILE A 110 3.08 -0.87 25.20
N GLU A 111 3.63 -1.46 24.14
CA GLU A 111 4.94 -1.08 23.60
C GLU A 111 4.78 0.00 22.53
N GLU A 112 5.76 0.91 22.49
CA GLU A 112 5.86 1.97 21.49
C GLU A 112 7.14 1.75 20.69
N TYR A 113 7.02 1.82 19.37
CA TYR A 113 8.14 1.65 18.44
C TYR A 113 8.27 2.89 17.58
N SER A 114 9.47 3.14 17.09
CA SER A 114 9.76 4.28 16.22
C SER A 114 10.63 3.82 15.05
N THR A 115 10.35 4.37 13.87
CA THR A 115 11.13 4.17 12.65
C THR A 115 11.28 5.51 11.91
N GLN A 116 12.30 5.62 11.07
CA GLN A 116 12.57 6.82 10.30
C GLN A 116 11.60 6.92 9.11
N ILE A 117 11.08 8.13 8.85
CA ILE A 117 10.40 8.45 7.59
C ILE A 117 11.43 8.95 6.59
N PHE A 118 11.23 8.60 5.32
CA PHE A 118 12.09 9.02 4.23
C PHE A 118 11.27 9.80 3.21
N PRO A 119 11.80 10.90 2.66
CA PRO A 119 11.16 11.57 1.53
C PRO A 119 11.12 10.64 0.32
N LYS A 120 10.11 10.80 -0.53
CA LYS A 120 9.86 9.90 -1.67
C LYS A 120 11.08 9.78 -2.58
N GLU A 121 11.81 10.87 -2.78
CA GLU A 121 12.96 10.97 -3.67
C GLU A 121 14.14 10.08 -3.24
N GLN A 122 14.16 9.63 -1.98
CA GLN A 122 15.18 8.72 -1.45
C GLN A 122 14.80 7.23 -1.62
N ILE A 123 13.59 6.95 -2.07
CA ILE A 123 13.18 5.59 -2.41
C ILE A 123 13.77 5.31 -3.78
N ILE A 124 14.85 4.52 -3.82
CA ILE A 124 15.35 3.94 -5.07
C ILE A 124 14.27 2.98 -5.54
N GLU A 125 13.44 3.43 -6.48
CA GLU A 125 12.50 2.59 -7.21
C GLU A 125 13.37 1.61 -8.04
N GLU A 126 13.58 0.40 -7.55
CA GLU A 126 13.81 -0.76 -8.43
C GLU A 126 12.47 -1.06 -9.13
N ASP A 127 12.00 -0.11 -9.93
CA ASP A 127 10.85 -0.25 -10.82
C ASP A 127 11.34 -0.76 -12.16
N ASP A 128 11.50 -2.07 -12.26
CA ASP A 128 11.40 -2.82 -13.51
C ASP A 128 10.65 -4.13 -13.19
N LEU A 129 9.37 -4.02 -12.86
CA LEU A 129 8.44 -5.12 -13.12
C LEU A 129 7.94 -4.88 -14.55
N GLU A 130 8.73 -5.40 -15.50
CA GLU A 130 8.57 -5.30 -16.94
C GLU A 130 7.09 -5.40 -17.37
N GLU A 131 6.59 -4.35 -18.02
CA GLU A 131 5.41 -4.45 -18.87
C GLU A 131 5.82 -5.27 -20.10
N GLU A 132 5.69 -6.60 -20.05
CA GLU A 132 5.73 -7.40 -21.28
C GLU A 132 4.48 -7.06 -22.11
N GLU A 133 4.63 -6.14 -23.07
CA GLU A 133 3.72 -6.02 -24.20
C GLU A 133 3.73 -7.33 -24.98
N VAL A 134 2.67 -8.13 -24.84
CA VAL A 134 2.47 -9.32 -25.66
C VAL A 134 2.11 -8.87 -27.07
N GLU A 135 3.11 -8.68 -27.92
CA GLU A 135 2.95 -8.42 -29.35
C GLU A 135 2.41 -9.69 -30.04
N SER A 136 1.08 -9.90 -30.00
CA SER A 136 0.43 -10.94 -30.79
C SER A 136 0.22 -10.46 -32.23
N GLY A 137 1.28 -10.62 -33.03
CA GLY A 137 1.18 -10.55 -34.48
C GLY A 137 0.20 -11.57 -35.04
N SER A 138 -0.77 -11.11 -35.83
CA SER A 138 -1.39 -11.93 -36.88
C SER A 138 -2.07 -11.05 -37.91
N LYS A 139 -1.35 -10.79 -39.01
CA LYS A 139 -1.97 -10.41 -40.29
C LYS A 139 -2.66 -11.64 -40.87
N PRO A 140 -3.91 -11.55 -41.36
CA PRO A 140 -4.40 -12.52 -42.32
C PRO A 140 -4.04 -12.06 -43.74
N GLU A 141 -3.42 -12.99 -44.47
CA GLU A 141 -3.15 -12.91 -45.90
C GLU A 141 -4.44 -12.73 -46.70
N LYS A 142 -4.40 -11.87 -47.73
CA LYS A 142 -5.38 -11.86 -48.81
C LYS A 142 -4.97 -12.90 -49.86
N LYS A 143 -5.86 -13.83 -50.16
CA LYS A 143 -5.94 -14.50 -51.46
C LYS A 143 -7.39 -14.53 -51.90
#